data_AF-A0A0N1LBV8-F1
#
_entry.id   AF-A0A0N1LBV8-F1
#
_cell.length_a   1.000
_cell.length_b   1.000
_cell.length_c   1.000
_cell.angle_alpha   90.00
_cell.angle_beta   90.00
_cell.angle_gamma   90.00
#
_symmetry.space_group_name_H-M   'P 1'
#
loop_
_entity.id
_entity.type
_entity.pdbx_description
1 polymer ?
#
loop_
_entity_poly.entity_id
_entity_poly.type
_entity_poly.pdbx_seq_one_letter_code
_entity_poly.pdbx_strand_id
1 'polypeptide(L)' 'MQPGNIELSAVKKMDPLRERRFTTGFGIREAAAKRVEVQLGPAELNAEGRRQEAERQRAGGKGAAGQA' A
#
# COMPACT_ATOMS: atom_id res chain seq x y z
N MET A 1 -31.27 4.86 15.20
CA MET A 1 -30.24 4.42 14.23
C MET A 1 -29.13 3.70 14.99
N GLN A 2 -28.60 2.57 14.50
CA GLN A 2 -27.47 1.89 15.13
C GLN A 2 -26.15 2.53 14.69
N PRO A 3 -25.21 2.80 15.61
CA PRO A 3 -23.88 3.26 15.23
C PRO A 3 -23.17 2.19 14.41
N GLY A 4 -22.55 2.60 13.30
CA GLY A 4 -21.80 1.72 12.40
C GLY A 4 -20.41 2.27 12.15
N ASN A 5 -19.49 1.42 11.67
CA ASN A 5 -18.14 1.85 11.28
C ASN A 5 -17.98 1.69 9.76
N ILE A 6 -17.33 2.65 9.11
CA ILE A 6 -16.87 2.54 7.73
C ILE A 6 -15.35 2.51 7.72
N GLU A 7 -14.78 1.59 6.95
CA GLU A 7 -13.38 1.65 6.54
C GLU A 7 -13.29 2.26 5.14
N LEU A 8 -12.45 3.27 4.98
CA LEU A 8 -12.14 3.89 3.70
C LEU A 8 -10.69 3.54 3.32
N SER A 9 -10.52 2.88 2.19
CA SER A 9 -9.22 2.61 1.58
C SER A 9 -9.10 3.30 0.22
N ALA A 10 -7.98 3.98 -0.03
CA ALA A 10 -7.64 4.56 -1.31
C ALA A 10 -6.24 4.10 -1.75
N VAL A 11 -6.11 3.78 -3.04
CA VAL A 11 -4.84 3.38 -3.66
C VAL A 11 -4.61 4.26 -4.88
N LYS A 12 -3.48 4.97 -4.92
CA LYS A 12 -3.01 5.67 -6.11
C LYS A 12 -1.86 4.88 -6.73
N LYS A 13 -2.09 4.38 -7.94
CA LYS A 13 -1.04 3.79 -8.78
C LYS A 13 -0.12 4.92 -9.25
N MET A 14 1.18 4.80 -8.97
CA MET A 14 2.18 5.79 -9.39
C MET A 14 2.86 5.34 -10.69
N ASP A 15 3.29 4.08 -10.72
CA ASP A 15 3.93 3.42 -11.84
C ASP A 15 3.63 1.90 -11.76
N PRO A 16 4.11 1.05 -12.70
CA PRO A 16 3.83 -0.37 -12.69
C PRO A 16 4.25 -1.12 -11.41
N LEU A 17 5.22 -0.59 -10.64
CA LEU A 17 5.81 -1.25 -9.47
C LEU A 17 5.54 -0.51 -8.16
N ARG A 18 5.03 0.72 -8.19
CA ARG A 18 4.79 1.54 -6.99
C ARG A 18 3.36 2.05 -6.86
N GLU A 19 2.91 2.13 -5.61
CA GLU A 19 1.62 2.69 -5.23
C GLU A 19 1.74 3.53 -3.97
N ARG A 20 0.77 4.43 -3.76
CA ARG A 20 0.53 5.07 -2.46
C ARG A 20 -0.80 4.59 -1.91
N ARG A 21 -0.83 4.25 -0.64
CA ARG A 21 -2.02 3.74 0.04
C ARG A 21 -2.45 4.68 1.16
N PHE A 22 -3.76 4.69 1.40
CA PHE A 22 -4.39 5.31 2.56
C PHE A 22 -5.50 4.38 3.03
N THR A 23 -5.55 4.10 4.33
CA THR A 23 -6.63 3.33 4.96
C THR A 23 -6.98 4.03 6.27
N THR A 24 -8.27 4.26 6.51
CA THR A 24 -8.74 4.84 7.78
C THR A 24 -10.14 4.35 8.13
N GLY A 25 -10.48 4.37 9.41
CA GLY A 25 -11.79 4.02 9.93
C GLY A 25 -12.57 5.25 10.41
N PHE A 26 -13.86 5.29 10.15
CA PHE A 26 -14.77 6.34 10.61
C PHE A 26 -15.97 5.73 11.34
N GLY A 27 -16.29 6.27 12.51
CA GLY A 27 -17.56 5.98 13.18
C GLY A 27 -18.69 6.82 12.59
N ILE A 28 -19.77 6.17 12.16
CA ILE A 28 -21.01 6.82 11.72
C ILE A 28 -21.96 6.87 12.91
N ARG A 29 -22.25 8.10 13.36
CA ARG A 29 -23.26 8.37 14.40
C ARG A 29 -24.59 8.85 13.81
N GLU A 30 -24.57 9.42 12.61
CA GLU A 30 -25.74 9.92 11.86
C GLU A 30 -25.54 9.66 10.36
N ALA A 31 -26.63 9.62 9.57
CA ALA A 31 -26.62 9.39 8.12
C ALA A 31 -26.06 10.59 7.32
N ALA A 32 -24.82 11.00 7.60
CA ALA A 32 -24.16 12.12 6.96
C ALA A 32 -22.96 11.66 6.13
N ALA A 33 -23.00 11.90 4.82
CA ALA A 33 -21.85 11.75 3.94
C ALA A 33 -20.88 12.91 4.19
N LYS A 34 -19.75 12.65 4.84
CA LYS A 34 -18.68 13.64 5.03
C LYS A 34 -17.68 13.56 3.87
N ARG A 35 -17.36 14.70 3.27
CA ARG A 35 -16.19 14.80 2.37
C ARG A 35 -14.94 14.54 3.21
N VAL A 36 -14.12 13.58 2.77
CA VAL A 36 -12.84 13.26 3.40
C VAL A 36 -11.74 13.60 2.41
N GLU A 37 -10.91 14.59 2.77
CA GLU A 37 -9.66 14.85 2.07
C GLU A 37 -8.56 14.03 2.73
N VAL A 38 -7.82 13.26 1.93
CA VAL A 38 -6.86 12.28 2.43
C VAL A 38 -5.47 12.61 1.91
N GLN A 39 -4.49 12.63 2.81
CA GLN A 39 -3.09 12.64 2.44
C GLN A 39 -2.62 11.20 2.27
N LEU A 40 -2.25 10.84 1.04
CA LEU A 40 -1.69 9.53 0.77
C LEU A 40 -0.31 9.40 1.40
N GLY A 41 0.01 8.21 1.92
CA GLY A 41 1.32 7.88 2.46
C GLY A 41 2.44 7.95 1.41
N PRO A 42 3.69 7.61 1.82
CA PRO A 42 4.82 7.54 0.89
C PRO A 42 4.57 6.52 -0.23
N ALA A 43 5.35 6.62 -1.31
CA ALA A 43 5.29 5.63 -2.38
C ALA A 43 6.00 4.34 -1.93
N GLU A 44 5.25 3.24 -1.94
CA GLU A 44 5.72 1.91 -1.58
C GLU A 44 5.68 0.99 -2.80
N LEU A 45 6.47 -0.09 -2.78
CA LEU A 45 6.37 -1.12 -3.82
C LEU A 45 5.02 -1.83 -3.71
N ASN A 46 4.38 -2.04 -4.85
CA ASN A 46 3.19 -2.89 -4.95
C ASN A 46 3.60 -4.39 -4.90
N ALA A 47 2.62 -5.28 -5.03
CA ALA A 47 2.88 -6.72 -4.97
C ALA A 47 3.89 -7.19 -6.03
N GLU A 48 3.85 -6.60 -7.23
CA GLU A 48 4.76 -6.92 -8.33
C GLU A 48 6.17 -6.36 -8.06
N GLY A 49 6.26 -5.09 -7.64
CA GLY A 49 7.53 -4.46 -7.25
C GLY A 49 8.25 -5.23 -6.15
N ARG A 50 7.52 -5.74 -5.15
CA ARG A 50 8.08 -6.58 -4.08
C ARG A 50 8.57 -7.95 -4.60
N ARG A 51 7.87 -8.55 -5.55
CA ARG A 51 8.31 -9.82 -6.17
C ARG A 51 9.61 -9.62 -6.95
N GLN A 52 9.69 -8.60 -7.78
CA GLN A 52 10.89 -8.31 -8.56
C GLN A 52 12.09 -7.97 -7.67
N GLU A 53 11.88 -7.23 -6.57
CA GLU A 53 12.97 -6.96 -5.62
C GLU A 53 13.44 -8.25 -4.95
N ALA A 54 12.53 -9.12 -4.53
CA ALA A 54 12.88 -10.42 -3.94
C ALA A 54 13.65 -11.31 -4.94
N GLU A 55 13.30 -11.29 -6.23
CA GLU A 55 14.03 -12.01 -7.28
C GLU A 55 15.44 -11.44 -7.50
N ARG A 56 15.59 -10.12 -7.53
CA ARG A 56 16.90 -9.46 -7.63
C ARG A 56 17.82 -9.80 -6.46
N GLN A 57 17.29 -9.82 -5.24
CA GLN A 57 18.06 -10.20 -4.05
C GLN A 57 18.51 -11.67 -4.13
N ARG A 58 17.65 -12.57 -4.62
CA ARG A 58 18.00 -13.99 -4.86
C ARG A 58 19.06 -14.18 -5.94
N ALA A 59 19.04 -13.37 -7.00
CA ALA A 59 20.03 -13.41 -8.06
C ALA A 59 21.38 -12.83 -7.61
N GLY A 60 21.37 -11.73 -6.85
CA GLY A 60 22.58 -11.08 -6.33
C GLY A 60 23.32 -11.90 -5.27
N GLY A 61 22.63 -12.75 -4.50
CA GLY A 61 23.25 -13.64 -3.51
C GLY A 61 24.03 -14.82 -4.10
N LYS A 62 23.83 -15.16 -5.39
CA LYS A 62 24.55 -16.26 -6.05
C LYS A 62 25.91 -15.86 -6.64
N GLY A 63 26.26 -14.57 -6.65
CA GLY A 63 27.53 -14.07 -7.19
C GLY A 63 28.70 -14.04 -6.18
N ALA A 64 28.44 -14.12 -4.87
CA ALA A 64 29.46 -13.95 -3.83
C ALA A 64 30.03 -15.27 -3.25
N ALA A 65 29.51 -16.44 -3.66
CA ALA A 65 29.93 -17.73 -3.13
C ALA A 65 30.81 -18.55 -4.11
N GLY A 66 31.37 -17.92 -5.14
CA GLY A 66 32.13 -18.59 -6.21
C GLY A 66 33.58 -18.12 -6.41
N GLN A 67 34.13 -17.32 -5.50
CA GLN A 67 35.56 -16.97 -5.49
C GLN A 67 36.09 -17.03 -4.05
N ALA A 68 36.55 -18.22 -3.65
CA ALA A 68 37.47 -18.45 -2.55
C ALA A 68 38.41 -19.58 -2.95
#